data_AF-A0A3M2F8I7-F1
#
_entry.id   AF-A0A3M2F8I7-F1
#
_cell.length_a   1.000
_cell.length_b   1.000
_cell.length_c   1.000
_cell.angle_alpha   90.00
_cell.angle_beta   90.00
_cell.angle_gamma   90.00
#
_symmetry.space_group_name_H-M   'P 1'
#
loop_
_entity.id
_entity.type
_entity.pdbx_description
1 polymer ?
#
loop_
_entity_poly.entity_id
_entity_poly.type
_entity_poly.pdbx_seq_one_letter_code
_entity_poly.pdbx_strand_id
1 'polypeptide(L)'
;MMKRGWKVVASAFGIVLLASIPAMAGSSGGSTSGELLRLGYGAHAPAVGGIMPAGARGLDAAWYNPAGLSAMSGGRSAADISHFLKELIWGRWVTLSR
;
A
#
# COMPACT_ATOMS: atom_id res chain seq x y z
N MET A 1 3.87 30.90 -42.75
CA MET A 1 3.50 29.47 -42.59
C MET A 1 3.98 28.95 -41.23
N MET A 2 3.54 29.54 -40.09
CA MET A 2 4.14 29.26 -38.75
C MET A 2 3.12 29.03 -37.62
N LYS A 3 1.81 28.95 -37.90
CA LYS A 3 0.78 28.78 -36.85
C LYS A 3 0.45 27.33 -36.49
N ARG A 4 0.94 26.34 -37.26
CA ARG A 4 0.64 24.91 -37.05
C ARG A 4 1.53 24.25 -35.98
N GLY A 5 2.80 24.65 -35.86
CA GLY A 5 3.75 24.06 -34.90
C GLY A 5 3.41 24.35 -33.43
N TRP A 6 2.97 25.57 -33.12
CA TRP A 6 2.62 25.98 -31.75
C TRP A 6 1.47 25.13 -31.17
N LYS A 7 0.44 24.86 -31.98
CA LYS A 7 -0.71 24.06 -31.54
C LYS A 7 -0.33 22.63 -31.18
N VAL A 8 0.59 22.03 -31.93
CA VAL A 8 1.09 20.67 -31.68
C VAL A 8 1.96 20.64 -30.42
N VAL A 9 2.83 21.62 -30.23
CA VAL A 9 3.68 21.73 -29.02
C VAL A 9 2.84 21.98 -27.77
N ALA A 10 1.84 22.87 -27.85
CA ALA A 10 0.93 23.14 -26.74
C ALA A 10 0.07 21.92 -26.38
N SER A 11 -0.40 21.16 -27.38
CA SER A 11 -1.17 19.93 -27.15
C SER A 11 -0.31 18.81 -26.57
N ALA A 12 0.95 18.67 -27.01
CA ALA A 12 1.89 17.71 -26.44
C ALA A 12 2.24 18.05 -24.98
N PHE A 13 2.46 19.34 -24.68
CA PHE A 13 2.70 19.80 -23.32
C PHE A 13 1.49 19.55 -22.40
N GLY A 14 0.28 19.78 -22.90
CA GLY A 14 -0.97 19.48 -22.18
C GLY A 14 -1.16 17.98 -21.90
N ILE A 15 -0.85 17.11 -22.86
CA ILE A 15 -0.91 15.65 -22.67
C ILE A 15 0.15 15.17 -21.66
N VAL A 16 1.37 15.70 -21.73
CA VAL A 16 2.43 15.38 -20.77
C VAL A 16 2.05 15.85 -19.36
N LEU A 17 1.44 17.03 -19.23
CA LEU A 17 0.94 17.54 -17.95
C LEU A 17 -0.22 16.70 -17.40
N LEU A 18 -1.16 16.27 -18.24
CA LEU A 18 -2.28 15.41 -17.82
C LEU A 18 -1.81 14.00 -17.44
N ALA A 19 -0.84 13.45 -18.18
CA ALA A 19 -0.28 12.12 -17.95
C ALA A 19 0.68 12.05 -16.75
N SER A 20 1.11 13.19 -16.19
CA SER A 20 1.93 13.25 -14.97
C SER A 20 1.11 13.40 -13.68
N ILE A 21 -0.21 13.61 -13.77
CA ILE A 21 -1.12 13.67 -12.61
C ILE A 21 -1.30 12.32 -11.86
N PRO A 22 -1.23 11.11 -12.47
CA PRO A 22 -1.53 9.89 -11.72
C PRO A 22 -0.45 9.51 -10.70
N ALA A 23 0.68 10.23 -10.62
CA ALA A 23 1.75 9.94 -9.67
C ALA A 23 1.57 10.57 -8.27
N MET A 24 0.56 11.43 -8.07
CA MET A 24 0.38 12.18 -6.81
C MET A 24 -0.97 11.93 -6.12
N ALA A 25 -1.66 10.83 -6.45
CA ALA A 25 -2.81 10.37 -5.69
C ALA A 25 -2.37 9.46 -4.51
N GLY A 26 -1.39 9.91 -3.73
CA GLY A 26 -1.27 9.43 -2.36
C GLY A 26 -2.43 10.04 -1.61
N SER A 27 -3.56 9.32 -1.49
CA SER A 27 -4.68 9.78 -0.67
C SER A 27 -4.12 10.20 0.67
N SER A 28 -4.44 11.41 1.14
CA SER A 28 -4.19 11.82 2.52
C SER A 28 -4.89 10.80 3.43
N GLY A 29 -4.15 9.76 3.81
CA GLY A 29 -4.66 8.71 4.69
C GLY A 29 -5.13 9.40 5.96
N GLY A 30 -6.41 9.25 6.30
CA GLY A 30 -6.92 9.78 7.55
C GLY A 30 -6.06 9.24 8.69
N SER A 31 -5.55 10.14 9.54
CA SER A 31 -4.83 9.71 10.74
C SER A 31 -5.84 9.10 11.71
N THR A 32 -5.61 7.85 12.08
CA THR A 32 -6.36 7.21 13.16
C THR A 32 -5.36 6.73 14.18
N SER A 33 -5.68 6.80 15.47
CA SER A 33 -4.84 6.20 16.52
C SER A 33 -4.67 4.69 16.36
N GLY A 34 -5.43 4.06 15.46
CA GLY A 34 -5.36 2.64 15.09
C GLY A 34 -4.53 2.33 13.84
N GLU A 35 -3.60 3.19 13.42
CA GLU A 35 -2.71 2.93 12.27
C GLU A 35 -2.02 1.55 12.38
N LEU A 36 -1.62 1.17 13.59
CA LEU A 36 -1.04 -0.14 13.90
C LEU A 36 -2.00 -1.30 13.64
N LEU A 37 -3.32 -1.09 13.77
CA LEU A 37 -4.32 -2.11 13.50
C LEU A 37 -4.38 -2.49 12.02
N ARG A 38 -3.94 -1.58 11.12
CA ARG A 38 -3.90 -1.82 9.68
C ARG A 38 -2.75 -2.70 9.24
N LEU A 39 -1.71 -2.87 10.07
CA LEU A 39 -0.58 -3.74 9.73
C LEU A 39 -0.97 -5.23 9.68
N GLY A 40 -2.14 -5.57 10.19
CA GLY A 40 -2.62 -6.94 10.17
C GLY A 40 -2.09 -7.78 11.33
N TYR A 41 -2.74 -8.92 11.53
CA TYR A 41 -2.36 -9.93 12.52
C TYR A 41 -1.95 -11.24 11.83
N GLY A 42 -0.93 -11.90 12.42
CA GLY A 42 -0.45 -13.24 12.03
C GLY A 42 0.44 -13.26 10.79
N ALA A 43 1.26 -14.31 10.63
CA ALA A 43 2.16 -14.47 9.47
C ALA A 43 1.44 -14.72 8.12
N HIS A 44 0.23 -15.26 8.14
CA HIS A 44 -0.48 -15.68 6.92
C HIS A 44 -0.97 -14.51 6.08
N ALA A 45 -1.62 -13.53 6.69
CA ALA A 45 -2.21 -12.41 5.96
C ALA A 45 -1.16 -11.49 5.28
N PRO A 46 0.00 -11.16 5.89
CA PRO A 46 1.11 -10.51 5.21
C PRO A 46 1.63 -11.32 4.02
N ALA A 47 1.69 -12.66 4.13
CA ALA A 47 2.15 -13.54 3.05
C ALA A 47 1.23 -13.52 1.82
N VAL A 48 -0.05 -13.17 1.98
CA VAL A 48 -1.02 -13.04 0.87
C VAL A 48 -1.29 -11.59 0.47
N GLY A 49 -0.43 -10.64 0.87
CA GLY A 49 -0.55 -9.23 0.47
C GLY A 49 -1.49 -8.39 1.33
N GLY A 50 -1.84 -8.86 2.53
CA GLY A 50 -2.56 -8.07 3.54
C GLY A 50 -4.07 -7.96 3.34
N ILE A 51 -4.63 -8.65 2.33
CA ILE A 51 -6.06 -8.59 2.02
C ILE A 51 -6.69 -9.96 2.27
N MET A 52 -7.40 -10.10 3.39
CA MET A 52 -8.03 -11.37 3.77
C MET A 52 -9.51 -11.30 4.19
N PRO A 53 -10.38 -10.46 3.59
CA PRO A 53 -11.76 -10.33 4.05
C PRO A 53 -12.60 -11.60 3.84
N ALA A 54 -12.42 -12.33 2.73
CA ALA A 54 -13.16 -13.57 2.45
C ALA A 54 -12.41 -14.85 2.82
N GLY A 55 -11.08 -14.75 2.96
CA GLY A 55 -10.21 -15.89 3.26
C GLY A 55 -10.04 -16.18 4.75
N ALA A 56 -10.39 -15.23 5.63
CA ALA A 56 -10.08 -15.34 7.05
C ALA A 56 -10.82 -16.50 7.72
N ARG A 57 -10.06 -17.45 8.28
CA ARG A 57 -10.58 -18.70 8.86
C ARG A 57 -9.72 -19.14 10.02
N GLY A 58 -10.29 -19.20 11.20
CA GLY A 58 -9.54 -19.54 12.40
C GLY A 58 -9.26 -18.28 13.23
N LEU A 59 -8.04 -18.17 13.77
CA LEU A 59 -7.69 -17.08 14.69
C LEU A 59 -7.47 -15.73 13.99
N ASP A 60 -7.03 -15.77 12.73
CA ASP A 60 -6.95 -14.63 11.81
C ASP A 60 -8.31 -13.99 11.53
N ALA A 61 -9.40 -14.77 11.59
CA ALA A 61 -10.76 -14.26 11.45
C ALA A 61 -11.10 -13.21 12.51
N ALA A 62 -10.51 -13.27 13.71
CA ALA A 62 -10.73 -12.26 14.76
C ALA A 62 -10.28 -10.86 14.36
N TRP A 63 -9.30 -10.76 13.43
CA TRP A 63 -8.75 -9.49 12.98
C TRP A 63 -9.33 -9.02 11.65
N TYR A 64 -9.50 -9.92 10.68
CA TYR A 64 -9.88 -9.57 9.31
C TYR A 64 -11.38 -9.70 9.02
N ASN A 65 -12.03 -10.73 9.55
CA ASN A 65 -13.47 -10.95 9.36
C ASN A 65 -14.03 -11.92 10.42
N PRO A 66 -14.68 -11.41 11.48
CA PRO A 66 -15.12 -12.24 12.60
C PRO A 66 -16.18 -13.27 12.22
N ALA A 67 -16.87 -13.12 11.08
CA ALA A 67 -17.80 -14.13 10.59
C ALA A 67 -17.11 -15.48 10.33
N GLY A 68 -15.80 -15.46 10.01
CA GLY A 68 -14.98 -16.64 9.80
C GLY A 68 -14.68 -17.45 11.08
N LEU A 69 -14.91 -16.91 12.28
CA LEU A 69 -14.76 -17.68 13.53
C LEU A 69 -15.77 -18.81 13.64
N SER A 70 -16.95 -18.65 13.04
CA SER A 70 -17.99 -19.70 13.03
C SER A 70 -17.52 -21.01 12.38
N ALA A 71 -16.54 -20.94 11.48
CA ALA A 71 -15.94 -22.10 10.83
C ALA A 71 -14.82 -22.75 11.66
N MET A 72 -14.47 -22.17 12.82
CA MET A 72 -13.39 -22.68 13.67
C MET A 72 -13.89 -23.82 14.54
N SER A 73 -13.22 -24.97 14.47
CA SER A 73 -13.49 -26.12 15.35
C SER A 73 -12.47 -26.18 16.48
N GLY A 74 -12.98 -26.33 17.71
CA GLY A 74 -12.19 -26.44 18.93
C GLY A 74 -11.66 -25.10 19.47
N GLY A 75 -11.05 -25.15 20.65
CA GLY A 75 -10.31 -24.01 21.22
C GLY A 75 -8.93 -23.91 20.58
N ARG A 76 -8.57 -22.72 20.08
CA ARG A 76 -7.25 -22.42 19.52
C ARG A 76 -6.69 -21.17 20.17
N SER A 77 -5.36 -21.12 20.31
CA SER A 77 -4.62 -19.95 20.80
C SER A 77 -3.41 -19.71 19.90
N ALA A 78 -3.04 -18.45 19.71
CA ALA A 78 -1.86 -18.06 18.95
C ALA A 78 -1.25 -16.79 19.52
N ALA A 79 0.07 -16.70 19.43
CA ALA A 79 0.85 -15.50 19.68
C ALA A 79 1.71 -15.24 18.44
N ASP A 80 1.82 -13.98 18.03
CA ASP A 80 2.59 -13.55 16.86
C ASP A 80 3.59 -12.48 17.27
N ILE A 81 4.78 -12.51 16.68
CA ILE A 81 5.83 -11.52 16.87
C ILE A 81 6.18 -10.97 15.49
N SER A 82 5.91 -9.69 15.28
CA SER A 82 6.19 -8.99 14.02
C SER A 82 7.38 -8.04 14.19
N HIS A 83 8.36 -8.13 13.29
CA HIS A 83 9.57 -7.27 13.28
C HIS A 83 9.47 -6.23 12.18
N PHE A 84 9.65 -4.95 12.51
CA PHE A 84 9.67 -3.84 11.55
C PHE A 84 11.09 -3.30 11.38
N LEU A 85 11.70 -3.62 10.23
CA LEU A 85 12.99 -3.06 9.84
C LEU A 85 12.76 -1.92 8.86
N LYS A 86 13.07 -0.69 9.29
CA LYS A 86 13.05 0.50 8.42
C LYS A 86 14.48 0.91 8.12
N GLU A 87 14.89 0.79 6.87
CA GLU A 87 16.15 1.36 6.40
C GLU A 87 15.97 2.87 6.17
N LEU A 88 16.78 3.68 6.84
CA LEU A 88 16.82 5.13 6.68
C LEU A 88 18.08 5.51 5.92
N ILE A 89 17.97 5.65 4.60
CA ILE A 89 19.05 6.17 3.77
C ILE A 89 19.03 7.69 3.85
N TRP A 90 19.89 8.26 4.68
CA TRP A 90 20.18 9.69 4.66
C TRP A 90 21.09 10.01 3.46
N GLY A 91 20.73 11.06 2.71
CA GLY A 91 21.19 11.36 1.36
C GLY A 91 22.68 11.13 1.07
N ARG A 92 22.95 10.21 0.13
CA ARG A 92 24.19 10.18 -0.63
C ARG A 92 23.91 10.74 -2.02
N TRP A 93 24.33 11.98 -2.25
CA TRP A 93 24.47 12.52 -3.60
C TRP A 93 25.60 11.74 -4.29
N VAL A 94 25.25 10.66 -5.00
CA VAL A 94 26.19 10.00 -5.89
C VAL A 94 26.21 10.79 -7.19
N THR A 95 27.11 11.77 -7.25
CA THR A 95 27.53 12.34 -8.53
C THR A 95 28.39 11.28 -9.23
N LEU A 96 27.77 10.51 -10.13
CA LEU A 96 28.48 9.69 -11.10
C LEU A 96 29.10 10.63 -12.14
N SER A 97 30.30 11.13 -11.87
CA SER A 97 31.18 11.61 -12.94
C SER A 97 31.88 10.40 -13.55
N ARG A 98 31.62 10.18 -14.84
CA ARG A 98 32.31 9.23 -15.71
C ARG A 98 33.80 9.52 -15.81
#